data_AF-A0A4Q2M5Z8-F1
#
_entry.id   AF-A0A4Q2M5Z8-F1
#
_cell.length_a   1.000
_cell.length_b   1.000
_cell.length_c   1.000
_cell.angle_alpha   90.00
_cell.angle_beta   90.00
_cell.angle_gamma   90.00
#
_symmetry.space_group_name_H-M   'P 1'
#
loop_
_entity.id
_entity.type
_entity.pdbx_description
1 polymer ?
#
loop_
_entity_poly.entity_id
_entity_poly.type
_entity_poly.pdbx_seq_one_letter_code
_entity_poly.pdbx_strand_id
1 'polypeptide(L)'
;MRLAGRRPSRPTPTRWLGTTRATVARTDLARTDLARTDLGRPDRGRARRGASCAAPPRYPGAVNTALPVDPFSQSTYQVRFEWGTPGIDAVGTDAHIIVLVDGLGVASNAVLAAEDGAEPVAVDAALAARLASIDAVVLAGSLRNRSAVAKRVLEIQEERQGRTMVSIIAAGGTWADGSARFTVEDHLAAGAIIDALVELGIDHTSPEAAVACAAFGGLKNASTHLVSASGSARALAASGDRDRVKSAAKRDATDLVLELRDGVFVTV
;
A
#
# COMPACT_ATOMS: atom_id res chain seq x y z
N MET A 1 -10.19 -27.87 -71.17
CA MET A 1 -9.33 -28.65 -70.25
C MET A 1 -8.88 -27.73 -69.12
N ARG A 2 -9.51 -27.84 -67.94
CA ARG A 2 -9.25 -26.98 -66.76
C ARG A 2 -8.30 -27.70 -65.80
N LEU A 3 -7.24 -27.02 -65.37
CA LEU A 3 -6.34 -27.42 -64.28
C LEU A 3 -7.04 -27.18 -62.93
N ALA A 4 -7.24 -28.24 -62.15
CA ALA A 4 -7.81 -28.16 -60.80
C ALA A 4 -6.70 -28.33 -59.75
N GLY A 5 -6.53 -27.31 -58.92
CA GLY A 5 -5.56 -27.27 -57.83
C GLY A 5 -5.91 -28.20 -56.67
N ARG A 6 -4.88 -28.85 -56.11
CA ARG A 6 -4.98 -29.63 -54.86
C ARG A 6 -5.01 -28.69 -53.67
N ARG A 7 -6.03 -28.82 -52.81
CA ARG A 7 -6.11 -28.19 -51.48
C ARG A 7 -5.28 -29.00 -50.46
N PRO A 8 -4.64 -28.35 -49.46
CA PRO A 8 -3.99 -29.05 -48.36
C PRO A 8 -5.02 -29.58 -47.34
N SER A 9 -4.72 -30.75 -46.77
CA SER A 9 -5.52 -31.47 -45.79
C SER A 9 -5.55 -30.75 -44.43
N ARG A 10 -6.75 -30.63 -43.85
CA ARG A 10 -6.95 -30.20 -42.45
C ARG A 10 -6.56 -31.34 -41.49
N PRO A 11 -5.95 -31.07 -40.33
CA PRO A 11 -5.76 -32.08 -39.30
C PRO A 11 -7.08 -32.38 -38.57
N THR A 12 -7.32 -33.66 -38.31
CA THR A 12 -8.45 -34.22 -37.56
C THR A 12 -8.28 -33.92 -36.06
N PRO A 13 -9.34 -33.58 -35.31
CA PRO A 13 -9.23 -33.33 -33.87
C PRO A 13 -9.08 -34.65 -33.11
N THR A 14 -8.05 -34.73 -32.27
CA THR A 14 -7.82 -35.89 -31.39
C THR A 14 -8.88 -35.95 -30.30
N ARG A 15 -9.65 -37.04 -30.33
CA ARG A 15 -10.73 -37.37 -29.41
C ARG A 15 -10.12 -37.95 -28.11
N TRP A 16 -10.16 -37.19 -27.03
CA TRP A 16 -9.83 -37.69 -25.69
C TRP A 16 -11.03 -38.47 -25.11
N LEU A 17 -10.81 -39.75 -24.81
CA LEU A 17 -11.75 -40.62 -24.10
C LEU A 17 -11.08 -41.17 -22.83
N GLY A 18 -11.78 -41.05 -21.70
CA GLY A 18 -11.67 -41.93 -20.52
C GLY A 18 -10.75 -41.44 -19.39
N THR A 19 -11.28 -40.71 -18.41
CA THR A 19 -11.69 -41.18 -17.06
C THR A 19 -10.58 -41.67 -16.11
N THR A 20 -10.33 -40.88 -15.06
CA THR A 20 -10.40 -41.38 -13.67
C THR A 20 -10.72 -40.22 -12.71
N ARG A 21 -11.85 -40.32 -11.98
CA ARG A 21 -12.17 -39.44 -10.85
C ARG A 21 -11.17 -39.72 -9.73
N ALA A 22 -10.31 -38.76 -9.41
CA ALA A 22 -9.55 -38.82 -8.16
C ALA A 22 -10.47 -38.39 -7.02
N THR A 23 -10.88 -39.36 -6.20
CA THR A 23 -11.54 -39.13 -4.91
C THR A 23 -10.52 -38.46 -3.99
N VAL A 24 -10.72 -37.19 -3.64
CA VAL A 24 -9.92 -36.53 -2.60
C VAL A 24 -10.34 -37.12 -1.26
N ALA A 25 -9.46 -37.93 -0.67
CA ALA A 25 -9.62 -38.42 0.69
C ALA A 25 -9.59 -37.22 1.65
N ARG A 26 -10.69 -37.03 2.41
CA ARG A 26 -10.69 -36.18 3.60
C ARG A 26 -9.73 -36.80 4.61
N THR A 27 -8.60 -36.14 4.85
CA THR A 27 -7.76 -36.47 5.99
C THR A 27 -8.26 -35.65 7.18
N ASP A 28 -8.79 -36.36 8.17
CA ASP A 28 -9.03 -35.84 9.52
C ASP A 28 -7.68 -35.44 10.14
N LEU A 29 -7.41 -34.13 10.21
CA LEU A 29 -6.46 -33.58 11.17
C LEU A 29 -7.22 -33.29 12.46
N ALA A 30 -7.40 -34.36 13.24
CA ALA A 30 -7.87 -34.26 14.60
C ALA A 30 -6.79 -33.62 15.49
N ARG A 31 -7.19 -32.53 16.14
CA ARG A 31 -6.76 -32.02 17.45
C ARG A 31 -5.25 -31.86 17.67
N THR A 32 -4.83 -30.61 17.65
CA THR A 32 -3.78 -30.14 18.56
C THR A 32 -4.33 -28.97 19.37
N ASP A 33 -4.28 -29.13 20.68
CA ASP A 33 -4.73 -28.21 21.72
C ASP A 33 -4.19 -26.78 21.54
N LEU A 34 -5.10 -25.85 21.24
CA LEU A 34 -4.93 -24.42 21.53
C LEU A 34 -6.16 -23.93 22.31
N ALA A 35 -6.42 -24.55 23.44
CA ALA A 35 -7.42 -24.11 24.40
C ALA A 35 -6.76 -23.88 25.76
N ARG A 36 -6.09 -22.73 25.91
CA ARG A 36 -5.94 -21.98 27.18
C ARG A 36 -5.09 -20.73 26.96
N THR A 37 -5.72 -19.71 26.39
CA THR A 37 -5.39 -18.33 26.76
C THR A 37 -6.69 -17.74 27.27
N ASP A 38 -6.68 -17.43 28.56
CA ASP A 38 -7.76 -16.85 29.31
C ASP A 38 -8.09 -15.47 28.71
N LEU A 39 -9.07 -15.43 27.81
CA LEU A 39 -9.65 -14.20 27.31
C LEU A 39 -10.48 -13.61 28.46
N GLY A 40 -9.78 -12.91 29.34
CA GLY A 40 -10.35 -12.10 30.40
C GLY A 40 -11.49 -11.24 29.86
N ARG A 41 -12.66 -11.42 30.45
CA ARG A 41 -13.89 -10.65 30.27
C ARG A 41 -13.56 -9.15 30.19
N PRO A 42 -13.89 -8.43 29.11
CA PRO A 42 -13.58 -7.02 29.03
C PRO A 42 -14.41 -6.23 30.04
N ASP A 43 -13.70 -5.40 30.80
CA ASP A 43 -14.22 -4.39 31.70
C ASP A 43 -15.14 -3.43 30.91
N ARG A 44 -16.34 -3.19 31.44
CA ARG A 44 -17.31 -2.26 30.83
C ARG A 44 -16.92 -0.83 31.20
N GLY A 45 -15.80 -0.36 30.64
CA GLY A 45 -15.23 0.95 30.92
C GLY A 45 -14.86 1.69 29.65
N ARG A 46 -15.70 2.67 29.28
CA ARG A 46 -15.42 3.77 28.33
C ARG A 46 -15.18 3.35 26.86
N ALA A 47 -16.27 3.24 26.11
CA ALA A 47 -16.23 3.21 24.64
C ALA A 47 -15.48 4.46 24.12
N ARG A 48 -14.27 4.26 23.60
CA ARG A 48 -13.64 5.25 22.72
C ARG A 48 -14.52 5.34 21.48
N ARG A 49 -14.99 6.54 21.17
CA ARG A 49 -15.77 6.83 19.95
C ARG A 49 -14.95 6.29 18.77
N GLY A 50 -15.45 5.26 18.10
CA GLY A 50 -14.91 4.87 16.81
C GLY A 50 -14.99 6.08 15.89
N ALA A 51 -13.96 6.28 15.06
CA ALA A 51 -14.00 7.24 13.98
C ALA A 51 -15.24 6.93 13.13
N SER A 52 -16.30 7.71 13.35
CA SER A 52 -17.46 7.70 12.49
C SER A 52 -17.01 8.39 11.22
N CYS A 53 -16.85 7.66 10.12
CA CYS A 53 -16.78 8.24 8.79
C CYS A 53 -18.07 9.06 8.61
N ALA A 54 -17.99 10.37 8.86
CA ALA A 54 -19.12 11.25 8.69
C ALA A 54 -19.52 11.21 7.21
N ALA A 55 -20.80 11.00 6.93
CA ALA A 55 -21.31 11.09 5.57
C ALA A 55 -20.99 12.49 5.01
N PRO A 56 -20.54 12.62 3.74
CA PRO A 56 -20.19 13.91 3.17
C PRO A 56 -21.42 14.83 3.13
N PRO A 57 -21.25 16.16 3.30
CA PRO A 57 -22.35 17.11 3.18
C PRO A 57 -22.96 17.06 1.77
N ARG A 58 -24.29 16.95 1.70
CA ARG A 58 -25.03 17.03 0.44
C ARG A 58 -25.09 18.49 -0.01
N TYR A 59 -24.38 18.84 -1.08
CA TYR A 59 -24.51 20.14 -1.74
C TYR A 59 -25.63 20.10 -2.79
N PRO A 60 -26.69 20.94 -2.68
CA PRO A 60 -27.63 21.14 -3.77
C PRO A 60 -27.08 22.25 -4.69
N GLY A 61 -26.62 21.89 -5.89
CA GLY A 61 -26.20 22.89 -6.87
C GLY A 61 -25.59 22.31 -8.14
N ALA A 62 -26.24 22.59 -9.28
CA ALA A 62 -25.78 22.55 -10.66
C ALA A 62 -24.68 21.53 -11.05
N VAL A 63 -25.09 20.50 -11.78
CA VAL A 63 -24.18 19.66 -12.59
C VAL A 63 -23.48 20.54 -13.63
N ASN A 64 -22.29 21.01 -13.30
CA ASN A 64 -21.36 21.52 -14.29
C ASN A 64 -20.89 20.31 -15.11
N THR A 65 -21.18 20.27 -16.41
CA THR A 65 -20.72 19.24 -17.34
C THR A 65 -19.21 19.40 -17.61
N ALA A 66 -18.41 19.26 -16.56
CA ALA A 66 -17.02 18.83 -16.68
C ALA A 66 -17.02 17.37 -17.16
N LEU A 67 -15.96 16.97 -17.86
CA LEU A 67 -15.77 15.57 -18.27
C LEU A 67 -16.08 14.62 -17.10
N PRO A 68 -16.64 13.42 -17.35
CA PRO A 68 -16.90 12.46 -16.29
C PRO A 68 -15.62 12.25 -15.49
N VAL A 69 -15.68 12.55 -14.19
CA VAL A 69 -14.59 12.25 -13.27
C VAL A 69 -14.36 10.75 -13.34
N ASP A 70 -13.13 10.32 -13.63
CA ASP A 70 -12.79 8.91 -13.63
C ASP A 70 -13.07 8.35 -12.22
N PRO A 71 -13.99 7.38 -12.07
CA PRO A 71 -14.31 6.82 -10.76
C PRO A 71 -13.11 6.18 -10.06
N PHE A 72 -12.08 5.76 -10.80
CA PHE A 72 -10.86 5.17 -10.25
C PHE A 72 -9.84 6.21 -9.78
N SER A 73 -10.03 7.49 -10.11
CA SER A 73 -9.12 8.58 -9.70
C SER A 73 -9.21 8.93 -8.20
N GLN A 74 -10.28 8.48 -7.53
CA GLN A 74 -10.59 8.84 -6.13
C GLN A 74 -10.61 10.37 -5.90
N SER A 75 -10.82 11.17 -6.96
CA SER A 75 -10.44 12.60 -6.95
C SER A 75 -11.27 13.48 -6.02
N THR A 76 -12.48 13.04 -5.64
CA THR A 76 -13.32 13.67 -4.62
C THR A 76 -12.65 13.71 -3.24
N TYR A 77 -11.79 12.73 -2.94
CA TYR A 77 -11.20 12.54 -1.61
C TYR A 77 -9.86 13.22 -1.47
N GLN A 78 -9.59 13.74 -0.28
CA GLN A 78 -8.34 14.43 0.03
C GLN A 78 -7.19 13.44 0.19
N VAL A 79 -7.42 12.37 0.97
CA VAL A 79 -6.45 11.29 1.17
C VAL A 79 -6.90 10.09 0.34
N ARG A 80 -6.04 9.66 -0.58
CA ARG A 80 -6.30 8.60 -1.55
C ARG A 80 -5.30 7.47 -1.33
N PHE A 81 -5.66 6.26 -1.72
CA PHE A 81 -4.80 5.10 -1.54
C PHE A 81 -4.84 4.17 -2.75
N GLU A 82 -3.67 3.82 -3.25
CA GLU A 82 -3.50 2.92 -4.39
C GLU A 82 -2.15 2.20 -4.34
N TRP A 83 -1.92 1.32 -5.33
CA TRP A 83 -0.76 0.42 -5.36
C TRP A 83 0.11 0.56 -6.59
N GLY A 84 1.42 0.55 -6.36
CA GLY A 84 2.44 0.46 -7.39
C GLY A 84 2.35 1.57 -8.44
N THR A 85 3.00 1.34 -9.57
CA THR A 85 3.07 2.30 -10.67
C THR A 85 1.72 2.59 -11.34
N PRO A 86 0.78 1.63 -11.53
CA PRO A 86 -0.55 1.96 -12.02
C PRO A 86 -1.34 2.84 -11.04
N GLY A 87 -1.11 2.66 -9.73
CA GLY A 87 -1.70 3.48 -8.68
C GLY A 87 -1.23 4.93 -8.74
N ILE A 88 0.05 5.17 -9.02
CA ILE A 88 0.60 6.51 -9.25
C ILE A 88 -0.15 7.18 -10.41
N ASP A 89 -0.38 6.46 -11.50
CA ASP A 89 -1.08 7.00 -12.68
C ASP A 89 -2.56 7.31 -12.35
N ALA A 90 -3.20 6.47 -11.53
CA ALA A 90 -4.61 6.59 -11.18
C ALA A 90 -4.91 7.74 -10.23
N VAL A 91 -4.14 7.89 -9.14
CA VAL A 91 -4.46 8.85 -8.07
C VAL A 91 -3.38 9.90 -7.84
N GLY A 92 -2.21 9.77 -8.46
CA GLY A 92 -1.06 10.65 -8.24
C GLY A 92 -1.01 11.88 -9.15
N THR A 93 -1.69 11.88 -10.30
CA THR A 93 -1.51 12.89 -11.36
C THR A 93 -1.92 14.31 -10.97
N ASP A 94 -2.92 14.46 -10.09
CA ASP A 94 -3.37 15.73 -9.50
C ASP A 94 -3.06 15.81 -7.99
N ALA A 95 -2.21 14.92 -7.47
CA ALA A 95 -1.77 14.97 -6.10
C ALA A 95 -0.79 16.14 -5.90
N HIS A 96 -0.83 16.75 -4.72
CA HIS A 96 0.17 17.73 -4.30
C HIS A 96 1.27 17.07 -3.48
N ILE A 97 0.94 15.94 -2.84
CA ILE A 97 1.87 15.11 -2.09
C ILE A 97 1.62 13.66 -2.48
N ILE A 98 2.70 12.95 -2.80
CA ILE A 98 2.71 11.50 -2.93
C ILE A 98 3.52 10.95 -1.78
N VAL A 99 2.94 10.04 -1.00
CA VAL A 99 3.69 9.28 -0.01
C VAL A 99 3.94 7.90 -0.61
N LEU A 100 5.18 7.64 -1.04
CA LEU A 100 5.59 6.32 -1.48
C LEU A 100 5.86 5.45 -0.26
N VAL A 101 4.99 4.47 -0.03
CA VAL A 101 5.02 3.61 1.14
C VAL A 101 5.60 2.25 0.79
N ASP A 102 6.67 1.89 1.47
CA ASP A 102 7.30 0.57 1.35
C ASP A 102 7.83 0.15 2.72
N GLY A 103 7.30 -0.96 3.24
CA GLY A 103 7.61 -1.46 4.58
C GLY A 103 8.97 -2.14 4.68
N LEU A 104 9.50 -2.73 3.60
CA LEU A 104 10.73 -3.55 3.64
C LEU A 104 11.72 -3.31 2.50
N GLY A 105 11.36 -2.46 1.55
CA GLY A 105 12.13 -2.07 0.37
C GLY A 105 12.55 -0.61 0.43
N VAL A 106 12.38 0.12 -0.67
CA VAL A 106 13.17 1.34 -0.96
C VAL A 106 12.91 2.47 0.04
N ALA A 107 11.65 2.73 0.42
CA ALA A 107 11.32 3.80 1.36
C ALA A 107 11.84 3.50 2.78
N SER A 108 11.57 2.30 3.30
CA SER A 108 12.09 1.84 4.60
C SER A 108 13.62 1.82 4.64
N ASN A 109 14.26 1.36 3.56
CA ASN A 109 15.73 1.36 3.45
C ASN A 109 16.30 2.79 3.42
N ALA A 110 15.65 3.73 2.75
CA ALA A 110 16.06 5.13 2.74
C ALA A 110 16.01 5.75 4.14
N VAL A 111 14.94 5.46 4.90
CA VAL A 111 14.82 5.89 6.30
C VAL A 111 15.97 5.32 7.15
N LEU A 112 16.22 4.01 7.05
CA LEU A 112 17.29 3.34 7.80
C LEU A 112 18.69 3.90 7.43
N ALA A 113 18.95 4.11 6.14
CA ALA A 113 20.20 4.68 5.67
C ALA A 113 20.42 6.09 6.24
N ALA A 114 19.40 6.94 6.26
CA ALA A 114 19.49 8.27 6.84
C ALA A 114 19.72 8.24 8.36
N GLU A 115 19.12 7.30 9.09
CA GLU A 115 19.38 7.11 10.53
C GLU A 115 20.84 6.73 10.81
N ASP A 116 21.43 5.92 9.93
CA ASP A 116 22.82 5.47 10.03
C ASP A 116 23.83 6.50 9.46
N GLY A 117 23.36 7.63 8.90
CA GLY A 117 24.21 8.62 8.23
C GLY A 117 24.87 8.08 6.95
N ALA A 118 24.25 7.08 6.32
CA ALA A 118 24.71 6.46 5.08
C ALA A 118 24.30 7.28 3.84
N GLU A 119 24.82 6.86 2.68
CA GLU A 119 24.51 7.50 1.40
C GLU A 119 23.01 7.45 1.05
N PRO A 120 22.48 8.51 0.38
CA PRO A 120 21.10 8.55 -0.08
C PRO A 120 20.71 7.34 -0.93
N VAL A 121 19.51 6.81 -0.67
CA VAL A 121 18.98 5.65 -1.39
C VAL A 121 18.26 6.11 -2.66
N ALA A 122 18.71 5.60 -3.81
CA ALA A 122 18.07 5.83 -5.10
C ALA A 122 16.85 4.94 -5.30
N VAL A 123 15.82 5.49 -5.96
CA VAL A 123 14.72 4.68 -6.52
C VAL A 123 15.10 4.20 -7.93
N ASP A 124 14.36 3.22 -8.46
CA ASP A 124 14.59 2.78 -9.83
C ASP A 124 14.32 3.91 -10.84
N ALA A 125 15.07 3.92 -11.95
CA ALA A 125 15.03 5.03 -12.91
C ALA A 125 13.64 5.21 -13.55
N ALA A 126 12.86 4.13 -13.70
CA ALA A 126 11.52 4.22 -14.29
C ALA A 126 10.53 4.86 -13.31
N LEU A 127 10.60 4.50 -12.03
CA LEU A 127 9.83 5.13 -10.95
C LEU A 127 10.26 6.59 -10.74
N ALA A 128 11.56 6.88 -10.75
CA ALA A 128 12.08 8.24 -10.66
C ALA A 128 11.53 9.12 -11.80
N ALA A 129 11.64 8.66 -13.05
CA ALA A 129 11.15 9.39 -14.21
C ALA A 129 9.62 9.61 -14.16
N ARG A 130 8.87 8.61 -13.67
CA ARG A 130 7.43 8.71 -13.50
C ARG A 130 7.05 9.75 -12.44
N LEU A 131 7.64 9.67 -11.26
CA LEU A 131 7.37 10.60 -10.16
C LEU A 131 7.81 12.03 -10.51
N ALA A 132 8.94 12.20 -11.20
CA ALA A 132 9.41 13.51 -11.67
C ALA A 132 8.49 14.14 -12.73
N SER A 133 7.58 13.38 -13.35
CA SER A 133 6.59 13.92 -14.29
C SER A 133 5.35 14.51 -13.60
N ILE A 134 5.26 14.39 -12.27
CA ILE A 134 4.15 14.86 -11.44
C ILE A 134 4.64 16.05 -10.62
N ASP A 135 3.88 17.14 -10.62
CA ASP A 135 4.13 18.32 -9.78
C ASP A 135 3.66 18.06 -8.33
N ALA A 136 4.35 17.15 -7.64
CA ALA A 136 4.04 16.74 -6.28
C ALA A 136 5.31 16.59 -5.44
N VAL A 137 5.19 16.91 -4.15
CA VAL A 137 6.21 16.52 -3.16
C VAL A 137 6.11 15.02 -2.94
N VAL A 138 7.22 14.30 -3.10
CA VAL A 138 7.25 12.84 -2.93
C VAL A 138 7.98 12.48 -1.64
N LEU A 139 7.27 11.89 -0.68
CA LEU A 139 7.80 11.51 0.63
C LEU A 139 8.00 9.99 0.74
N ALA A 140 9.08 9.57 1.42
CA ALA A 140 9.28 8.17 1.80
C ALA A 140 8.47 7.84 3.07
N GLY A 141 7.52 6.91 2.94
CA GLY A 141 6.68 6.45 4.03
C GLY A 141 7.01 5.03 4.50
N SER A 142 7.11 4.84 5.82
CA SER A 142 7.23 3.53 6.45
C SER A 142 6.54 3.52 7.82
N LEU A 143 6.47 2.34 8.46
CA LEU A 143 6.04 2.28 9.87
C LEU A 143 6.95 3.12 10.79
N ARG A 144 8.24 3.24 10.45
CA ARG A 144 9.25 3.87 11.31
C ARG A 144 9.02 5.37 11.49
N ASN A 145 8.46 6.04 10.50
CA ASN A 145 8.31 7.50 10.46
C ASN A 145 6.86 7.94 10.22
N ARG A 146 5.85 7.10 10.55
CA ARG A 146 4.44 7.38 10.21
C ARG A 146 3.97 8.76 10.72
N SER A 147 4.30 9.12 11.96
CA SER A 147 3.84 10.37 12.57
C SER A 147 4.61 11.56 12.03
N ALA A 148 5.89 11.40 11.69
CA ALA A 148 6.70 12.45 11.09
C ALA A 148 6.22 12.79 9.67
N VAL A 149 5.94 11.75 8.86
CA VAL A 149 5.36 11.94 7.52
C VAL A 149 4.01 12.64 7.59
N ALA A 150 3.13 12.24 8.51
CA ALA A 150 1.83 12.89 8.67
C ALA A 150 1.94 14.36 9.09
N LYS A 151 2.89 14.70 9.98
CA LYS A 151 3.19 16.09 10.34
C LYS A 151 3.71 16.88 9.14
N ARG A 152 4.63 16.32 8.36
CA ARG A 152 5.14 17.00 7.16
C ARG A 152 4.04 17.26 6.12
N VAL A 153 3.11 16.33 5.97
CA VAL A 153 1.92 16.53 5.11
C VAL A 153 1.08 17.71 5.59
N LEU A 154 0.86 17.83 6.90
CA LEU A 154 0.14 18.97 7.48
C LEU A 154 0.89 20.29 7.25
N GLU A 155 2.21 20.31 7.47
CA GLU A 155 3.06 21.49 7.21
C GLU A 155 2.97 21.95 5.75
N ILE A 156 3.11 21.04 4.79
CA ILE A 156 2.98 21.37 3.36
C ILE A 156 1.57 21.91 3.07
N GLN A 157 0.53 21.35 3.70
CA GLN A 157 -0.82 21.88 3.54
C GLN A 157 -0.96 23.32 4.05
N GLU A 158 -0.37 23.62 5.20
CA GLU A 158 -0.36 24.98 5.78
C GLU A 158 0.42 25.96 4.90
N GLU A 159 1.59 25.56 4.41
CA GLU A 159 2.42 26.32 3.46
C GLU A 159 1.63 26.68 2.18
N ARG A 160 0.82 25.75 1.68
CA ARG A 160 0.01 25.94 0.47
C ARG A 160 -1.27 26.77 0.68
N GLN A 161 -1.69 26.99 1.92
CA GLN A 161 -2.92 27.72 2.28
C GLN A 161 -4.18 27.23 1.54
N GLY A 162 -4.23 25.94 1.25
CA GLY A 162 -5.28 25.35 0.43
C GLY A 162 -5.43 23.86 0.66
N ARG A 163 -6.54 23.30 0.16
CA ARG A 163 -6.78 21.87 0.25
C ARG A 163 -5.64 21.14 -0.47
N THR A 164 -5.00 20.23 0.24
CA THR A 164 -3.85 19.48 -0.25
C THR A 164 -4.25 18.04 -0.47
N MET A 165 -4.18 17.62 -1.74
CA MET A 165 -4.49 16.26 -2.17
C MET A 165 -3.27 15.38 -1.92
N VAL A 166 -3.48 14.29 -1.17
CA VAL A 166 -2.44 13.40 -0.67
C VAL A 166 -2.72 12.00 -1.20
N SER A 167 -1.77 11.46 -1.96
CA SER A 167 -1.87 10.13 -2.53
C SER A 167 -0.88 9.19 -1.84
N ILE A 168 -1.41 8.24 -1.10
CA ILE A 168 -0.62 7.20 -0.42
C ILE A 168 -0.48 6.04 -1.40
N ILE A 169 0.75 5.75 -1.82
CA ILE A 169 1.04 4.70 -2.81
C ILE A 169 1.82 3.59 -2.12
N ALA A 170 1.18 2.45 -1.87
CA ALA A 170 1.89 1.27 -1.42
C ALA A 170 2.70 0.67 -2.61
N ALA A 171 4.01 0.50 -2.44
CA ALA A 171 4.89 0.01 -3.49
C ALA A 171 4.46 -1.37 -4.00
N GLY A 172 4.04 -2.25 -3.09
CA GLY A 172 3.65 -3.61 -3.41
C GLY A 172 4.86 -4.48 -3.72
N GLY A 173 4.56 -5.72 -4.11
CA GLY A 173 5.57 -6.63 -4.64
C GLY A 173 5.27 -7.01 -6.09
N THR A 174 6.14 -7.84 -6.65
CA THR A 174 5.89 -8.50 -7.94
C THR A 174 5.92 -10.01 -7.76
N TRP A 175 5.08 -10.70 -8.51
CA TRP A 175 5.21 -12.14 -8.73
C TRP A 175 6.26 -12.43 -9.79
N ALA A 176 6.64 -13.70 -9.94
CA ALA A 176 7.65 -14.12 -10.91
C ALA A 176 7.24 -13.85 -12.37
N ASP A 177 5.93 -13.75 -12.65
CA ASP A 177 5.39 -13.39 -13.96
C ASP A 177 5.30 -11.86 -14.19
N GLY A 178 5.79 -11.06 -13.23
CA GLY A 178 5.77 -9.61 -13.27
C GLY A 178 4.44 -8.98 -12.86
N SER A 179 3.42 -9.77 -12.53
CA SER A 179 2.15 -9.24 -12.04
C SER A 179 2.30 -8.64 -10.64
N ALA A 180 1.46 -7.65 -10.33
CA ALA A 180 1.46 -7.00 -9.02
C ALA A 180 1.08 -8.01 -7.92
N ARG A 181 1.80 -7.95 -6.80
CA ARG A 181 1.59 -8.76 -5.61
C ARG A 181 1.21 -7.87 -4.44
N PHE A 182 0.12 -8.22 -3.78
CA PHE A 182 -0.25 -7.64 -2.49
C PHE A 182 0.81 -7.95 -1.42
N THR A 183 1.21 -6.93 -0.68
CA THR A 183 2.16 -7.00 0.44
C THR A 183 1.49 -6.50 1.71
N VAL A 184 1.43 -7.37 2.73
CA VAL A 184 0.79 -7.02 4.01
C VAL A 184 1.57 -5.93 4.75
N GLU A 185 2.90 -5.93 4.63
CA GLU A 185 3.79 -4.93 5.21
C GLU A 185 3.52 -3.52 4.69
N ASP A 186 3.34 -3.34 3.37
CA ASP A 186 3.09 -2.03 2.77
C ASP A 186 1.66 -1.58 3.05
N HIS A 187 0.69 -2.50 3.05
CA HIS A 187 -0.69 -2.18 3.41
C HIS A 187 -0.79 -1.67 4.86
N LEU A 188 -0.11 -2.35 5.79
CA LEU A 188 -0.08 -1.95 7.19
C LEU A 188 0.67 -0.63 7.38
N ALA A 189 1.77 -0.41 6.68
CA ALA A 189 2.51 0.85 6.72
C ALA A 189 1.67 2.02 6.16
N ALA A 190 0.96 1.81 5.04
CA ALA A 190 0.10 2.82 4.45
C ALA A 190 -1.08 3.16 5.37
N GLY A 191 -1.74 2.13 5.89
CA GLY A 191 -2.79 2.29 6.90
C GLY A 191 -2.32 3.04 8.15
N ALA A 192 -1.07 2.83 8.57
CA ALA A 192 -0.48 3.53 9.72
C ALA A 192 -0.27 5.03 9.48
N ILE A 193 0.16 5.39 8.26
CA ILE A 193 0.34 6.79 7.86
C ILE A 193 -1.04 7.46 7.73
N ILE A 194 -2.02 6.79 7.13
CA ILE A 194 -3.39 7.29 7.03
C ILE A 194 -4.00 7.49 8.43
N ASP A 195 -3.82 6.54 9.35
CA ASP A 195 -4.23 6.65 10.76
C ASP A 195 -3.60 7.89 11.42
N ALA A 196 -2.31 8.15 11.17
CA ALA A 196 -1.62 9.35 11.67
C ALA A 196 -2.16 10.66 11.04
N LEU A 197 -2.53 10.65 9.76
CA LEU A 197 -3.16 11.80 9.10
C LEU A 197 -4.55 12.10 9.68
N VAL A 198 -5.35 11.06 9.93
CA VAL A 198 -6.66 11.17 10.58
C VAL A 198 -6.51 11.70 12.01
N GLU A 199 -5.50 11.26 12.76
CA GLU A 199 -5.18 11.80 14.09
C GLU A 199 -4.88 13.32 14.07
N LEU A 200 -4.39 13.85 12.95
CA LEU A 200 -4.14 15.27 12.72
C LEU A 200 -5.34 16.03 12.09
N GLY A 201 -6.47 15.36 11.87
CA GLY A 201 -7.67 15.96 11.30
C GLY A 201 -7.72 16.01 9.78
N ILE A 202 -6.80 15.32 9.08
CA ILE A 202 -6.85 15.13 7.63
C ILE A 202 -7.61 13.82 7.34
N ASP A 203 -8.94 13.86 7.52
CA ASP A 203 -9.81 12.68 7.58
C ASP A 203 -10.78 12.52 6.40
N HIS A 204 -10.68 13.36 5.38
CA HIS A 204 -11.47 13.20 4.15
C HIS A 204 -10.86 12.14 3.22
N THR A 205 -10.92 10.89 3.65
CA THR A 205 -10.31 9.71 3.02
C THR A 205 -11.21 9.06 1.96
N SER A 206 -10.61 8.48 0.92
CA SER A 206 -11.30 7.55 0.01
C SER A 206 -11.72 6.26 0.72
N PRO A 207 -12.67 5.48 0.15
CA PRO A 207 -13.01 4.16 0.67
C PRO A 207 -11.79 3.23 0.81
N GLU A 208 -10.88 3.27 -0.15
CA GLU A 208 -9.65 2.50 -0.17
C GLU A 208 -8.73 2.89 0.99
N ALA A 209 -8.55 4.19 1.21
CA ALA A 209 -7.76 4.72 2.31
C ALA A 209 -8.40 4.42 3.68
N ALA A 210 -9.73 4.50 3.78
CA ALA A 210 -10.47 4.17 5.00
C ALA A 210 -10.32 2.69 5.37
N VAL A 211 -10.36 1.79 4.38
CA VAL A 211 -10.12 0.34 4.60
C VAL A 211 -8.70 0.08 5.08
N ALA A 212 -7.69 0.71 4.45
CA ALA A 212 -6.30 0.59 4.90
C ALA A 212 -6.10 1.10 6.33
N CYS A 213 -6.69 2.26 6.65
CA CYS A 213 -6.68 2.83 8.00
C CYS A 213 -7.33 1.88 9.03
N ALA A 214 -8.50 1.32 8.71
CA ALA A 214 -9.20 0.39 9.59
C ALA A 214 -8.42 -0.92 9.79
N ALA A 215 -7.78 -1.44 8.74
CA ALA A 215 -6.94 -2.62 8.81
C ALA A 215 -5.77 -2.41 9.78
N PHE A 216 -5.05 -1.28 9.66
CA PHE A 216 -4.02 -0.93 10.63
C PHE A 216 -4.60 -0.73 12.03
N GLY A 217 -5.69 0.03 12.18
CA GLY A 217 -6.30 0.31 13.48
C GLY A 217 -6.67 -0.96 14.26
N GLY A 218 -7.21 -1.97 13.58
CA GLY A 218 -7.54 -3.28 14.17
C GLY A 218 -6.33 -4.18 14.44
N LEU A 219 -5.25 -4.01 13.68
CA LEU A 219 -4.06 -4.88 13.73
C LEU A 219 -2.82 -4.21 14.34
N LYS A 220 -2.90 -2.96 14.79
CA LYS A 220 -1.74 -2.16 15.21
C LYS A 220 -0.88 -2.82 16.28
N ASN A 221 -1.51 -3.53 17.24
CA ASN A 221 -0.81 -4.24 18.31
C ASN A 221 -0.11 -5.53 17.84
N ALA A 222 -0.48 -6.03 16.66
CA ALA A 222 0.13 -7.19 16.01
C ALA A 222 1.01 -6.80 14.81
N SER A 223 1.09 -5.53 14.45
CA SER A 223 1.77 -5.04 13.23
C SER A 223 3.20 -5.54 13.10
N THR A 224 4.01 -5.48 14.18
CA THR A 224 5.37 -6.03 14.17
C THR A 224 5.41 -7.52 13.84
N HIS A 225 4.50 -8.31 14.42
CA HIS A 225 4.41 -9.73 14.12
C HIS A 225 3.98 -9.98 12.66
N LEU A 226 2.93 -9.30 12.20
CA LEU A 226 2.40 -9.45 10.85
C LEU A 226 3.43 -9.09 9.77
N VAL A 227 4.17 -7.99 9.97
CA VAL A 227 5.29 -7.62 9.09
C VAL A 227 6.35 -8.71 9.11
N SER A 228 6.81 -9.15 10.30
CA SER A 228 7.87 -10.18 10.39
C SER A 228 7.47 -11.54 9.81
N ALA A 229 6.18 -11.86 9.82
CA ALA A 229 5.63 -13.10 9.29
C ALA A 229 5.32 -13.03 7.78
N SER A 230 5.43 -11.86 7.16
CA SER A 230 5.10 -11.67 5.76
C SER A 230 6.02 -12.46 4.83
N GLY A 231 5.54 -12.76 3.62
CA GLY A 231 6.34 -13.47 2.62
C GLY A 231 7.66 -12.77 2.31
N SER A 232 7.63 -11.43 2.19
CA SER A 232 8.81 -10.62 1.90
C SER A 232 9.79 -10.61 3.08
N ALA A 233 9.28 -10.45 4.31
CA ALA A 233 10.10 -10.53 5.52
C ALA A 233 10.75 -11.91 5.68
N ARG A 234 10.02 -12.99 5.42
CA ARG A 234 10.55 -14.35 5.48
C ARG A 234 11.62 -14.60 4.41
N ALA A 235 11.42 -14.09 3.20
CA ALA A 235 12.44 -14.17 2.15
C ALA A 235 13.71 -13.40 2.55
N LEU A 236 13.56 -12.19 3.08
CA LEU A 236 14.67 -11.36 3.55
C LEU A 236 15.41 -11.99 4.75
N ALA A 237 14.66 -12.59 5.67
CA ALA A 237 15.20 -13.34 6.80
C ALA A 237 15.99 -14.59 6.35
N ALA A 238 15.51 -15.26 5.30
CA ALA A 238 16.18 -16.42 4.70
C ALA A 238 17.48 -16.01 3.98
N SER A 239 17.56 -14.78 3.45
CA SER A 239 18.79 -14.22 2.88
C SER A 239 19.75 -13.62 3.93
N GLY A 240 19.47 -13.81 5.22
CA GLY A 240 20.35 -13.40 6.32
C GLY A 240 20.05 -12.03 6.94
N ASP A 241 19.07 -11.30 6.41
CA ASP A 241 18.83 -9.90 6.79
C ASP A 241 17.62 -9.76 7.77
N ARG A 242 17.67 -10.54 8.85
CA ARG A 242 16.61 -10.56 9.88
C ARG A 242 16.55 -9.27 10.68
N ASP A 243 17.68 -8.61 10.87
CA ASP A 243 17.75 -7.42 11.69
C ASP A 243 17.18 -6.20 10.96
N ARG A 244 17.25 -6.15 9.62
CA ARG A 244 16.48 -5.19 8.84
C ARG A 244 14.98 -5.39 8.99
N VAL A 245 14.48 -6.64 8.92
CA VAL A 245 13.05 -6.94 9.15
C VAL A 245 12.59 -6.42 10.52
N LYS A 246 13.35 -6.72 11.58
CA LYS A 246 13.03 -6.25 12.94
C LYS A 246 13.04 -4.73 13.04
N SER A 247 14.00 -4.07 12.40
CA SER A 247 14.13 -2.62 12.42
C SER A 247 12.99 -1.95 11.67
N ALA A 248 12.73 -2.38 10.43
CA ALA A 248 11.65 -1.88 9.60
C ALA A 248 10.26 -2.00 10.26
N ALA A 249 10.03 -3.04 11.06
CA ALA A 249 8.75 -3.29 11.74
C ALA A 249 8.49 -2.41 12.99
N LYS A 250 9.44 -1.57 13.41
CA LYS A 250 9.26 -0.63 14.53
C LYS A 250 8.42 0.57 14.08
N ARG A 251 7.46 0.96 14.92
CA ARG A 251 6.58 2.11 14.65
C ARG A 251 7.12 3.36 15.33
N ASP A 252 7.11 4.49 14.62
CA ASP A 252 7.54 5.81 15.13
C ASP A 252 8.90 5.73 15.85
N ALA A 253 9.85 5.04 15.23
CA ALA A 253 11.20 4.89 15.73
C ALA A 253 12.10 6.09 15.40
N THR A 254 11.67 6.94 14.47
CA THR A 254 12.40 8.12 14.02
C THR A 254 11.44 9.23 13.60
N ASP A 255 11.90 10.47 13.74
CA ASP A 255 11.22 11.67 13.26
C ASP A 255 11.74 12.16 11.90
N LEU A 256 12.64 11.40 11.26
CA LEU A 256 13.17 11.75 9.94
C LEU A 256 12.09 11.66 8.84
N VAL A 257 12.06 12.67 8.00
CA VAL A 257 11.25 12.69 6.76
C VAL A 257 12.21 12.81 5.58
N LEU A 258 11.96 12.00 4.55
CA LEU A 258 12.75 12.02 3.34
C LEU A 258 11.89 12.40 2.16
N GLU A 259 12.42 13.29 1.32
CA GLU A 259 11.83 13.72 0.07
C GLU A 259 12.63 13.15 -1.10
N LEU A 260 11.95 12.73 -2.17
CA LEU A 260 12.61 12.31 -3.40
C LEU A 260 13.07 13.54 -4.18
N ARG A 261 14.38 13.70 -4.35
CA ARG A 261 14.99 14.76 -5.17
C ARG A 261 15.99 14.13 -6.13
N ASP A 262 15.90 14.45 -7.41
CA ASP A 262 16.80 13.95 -8.45
C ASP A 262 16.97 12.40 -8.44
N GLY A 263 15.89 11.68 -8.11
CA GLY A 263 15.86 10.21 -8.07
C GLY A 263 16.42 9.57 -6.79
N VAL A 264 16.82 10.36 -5.79
CA VAL A 264 17.31 9.88 -4.49
C VAL A 264 16.49 10.44 -3.32
N PHE A 265 16.33 9.66 -2.27
CA PHE A 265 15.67 10.13 -1.04
C PHE A 265 16.66 10.90 -0.16
N VAL A 266 16.32 12.15 0.16
CA VAL A 266 17.13 13.05 1.01
C VAL A 266 16.31 13.57 2.18
N THR A 267 16.94 13.75 3.35
CA THR A 267 16.29 14.31 4.54
C THR A 267 15.89 15.77 4.32
N VAL A 268 14.71 16.16 4.84
CA VAL A 268 14.16 17.52 4.76
C VAL A 268 13.71 18.07 6.10
#